data_AF-A0A1Q6F2C4-F1
#
_entry.id   AF-A0A1Q6F2C4-F1
#
_cell.length_a   1.000
_cell.length_b   1.000
_cell.length_c   1.000
_cell.angle_alpha   90.00
_cell.angle_beta   90.00
_cell.angle_gamma   90.00
#
_symmetry.space_group_name_H-M   'P 1'
#
loop_
_entity.id
_entity.type
_entity.pdbx_description
1 polymer ?
#
loop_
_entity_poly.entity_id
_entity_poly.type
_entity_poly.pdbx_seq_one_letter_code
_entity_poly.pdbx_strand_id
1 'polypeptide(L)'
;MYAFEKCTSLKEIPDGLFRENTTISTWTGIFRDCTGLRKVGSNVFNCAGSTTFGSVFYGCTALETVGENLLVSAGKLTGITSMFRDCSSLKGIPVDIFDECTVLKSVTNAFSGCTSLSGESPYTIVNGIKYHLYDRTTENNPASGLTALTSTAGCFKGCTQLSDYAQIPDAWKQ
;
A
#
# COMPACT_ATOMS: atom_id res chain seq x y z
N MET A 1 10.99 -5.71 11.71
CA MET A 1 10.49 -6.90 12.43
C MET A 1 10.15 -7.97 11.39
N TYR A 2 10.98 -8.99 11.25
CA TYR A 2 10.85 -10.02 10.21
C TYR A 2 10.21 -11.32 10.75
N ALA A 3 8.99 -11.24 11.30
CA ALA A 3 8.42 -12.37 12.06
C ALA A 3 8.07 -13.59 11.19
N PHE A 4 7.57 -13.37 9.97
CA PHE A 4 7.16 -14.42 9.03
C PHE A 4 7.89 -14.30 7.69
N GLU A 5 9.07 -13.67 7.65
CA GLU A 5 9.85 -13.57 6.41
C GLU A 5 10.15 -14.98 5.86
N LYS A 6 9.93 -15.17 4.55
CA LYS A 6 10.14 -16.43 3.81
C LYS A 6 9.31 -17.61 4.33
N CYS A 7 8.18 -17.36 5.00
CA CYS A 7 7.21 -18.41 5.30
C CYS A 7 6.47 -18.86 4.02
N THR A 8 7.16 -19.62 3.15
CA THR A 8 6.64 -20.05 1.84
C THR A 8 5.46 -21.02 1.92
N SER A 9 5.19 -21.59 3.10
CA SER A 9 4.01 -22.41 3.37
C SER A 9 2.80 -21.61 3.90
N LEU A 10 2.98 -20.34 4.28
CA LEU A 10 1.89 -19.48 4.73
C LEU A 10 1.00 -19.14 3.53
N LYS A 11 -0.29 -19.48 3.60
CA LYS A 11 -1.24 -19.30 2.49
C LYS A 11 -2.14 -18.07 2.64
N GLU A 12 -2.46 -17.71 3.88
CA GLU A 12 -3.41 -16.66 4.19
C GLU A 12 -2.99 -15.93 5.47
N ILE A 13 -3.26 -14.63 5.51
CA ILE A 13 -3.24 -13.82 6.72
C ILE A 13 -4.69 -13.57 7.13
N PRO A 14 -5.11 -13.93 8.35
CA PRO A 14 -6.48 -13.74 8.80
C PRO A 14 -6.80 -12.26 9.04
N ASP A 15 -8.10 -11.96 9.05
CA ASP A 15 -8.61 -10.65 9.44
C ASP A 15 -8.11 -10.24 10.83
N GLY A 16 -7.72 -8.98 10.97
CA GLY A 16 -7.39 -8.41 12.27
C GLY A 16 -6.18 -9.03 12.97
N LEU A 17 -5.24 -9.65 12.24
CA LEU A 17 -4.07 -10.34 12.83
C LEU A 17 -3.29 -9.46 13.82
N PHE A 18 -3.15 -8.16 13.55
CA PHE A 18 -2.48 -7.19 14.41
C PHE A 18 -3.39 -6.03 14.85
N ARG A 19 -4.71 -6.23 14.89
CA ARG A 19 -5.67 -5.16 15.23
C ARG A 19 -5.51 -4.61 16.66
N GLU A 20 -4.99 -5.42 17.57
CA GLU A 20 -4.78 -5.04 18.98
C GLU A 20 -3.42 -4.37 19.20
N ASN A 21 -2.56 -4.31 18.18
CA ASN A 21 -1.27 -3.61 18.30
C ASN A 21 -1.49 -2.09 18.29
N THR A 22 -1.04 -1.42 19.35
CA THR A 22 -1.07 0.04 19.45
C THR A 22 0.32 0.66 19.61
N THR A 23 1.38 -0.15 19.64
CA THR A 23 2.73 0.29 20.06
C THR A 23 3.80 0.20 18.98
N ILE A 24 3.67 -0.71 18.00
CA ILE A 24 4.66 -0.83 16.93
C ILE A 24 4.66 0.43 16.05
N SER A 25 5.79 1.14 16.04
CA SER A 25 6.01 2.34 15.22
C SER A 25 6.43 2.03 13.78
N THR A 26 7.22 0.98 13.58
CA THR A 26 7.78 0.61 12.27
C THR A 26 7.55 -0.86 11.97
N TRP A 27 6.90 -1.11 10.84
CA TRP A 27 6.72 -2.45 10.28
C TRP A 27 7.72 -2.67 9.16
N THR A 28 8.57 -3.70 9.27
CA THR A 28 9.58 -3.98 8.24
C THR A 28 9.66 -5.46 7.94
N GLY A 29 9.26 -5.85 6.74
CA GLY A 29 9.49 -7.18 6.19
C GLY A 29 8.76 -8.33 6.87
N ILE A 30 7.67 -8.07 7.60
CA ILE A 30 7.03 -9.09 8.42
C ILE A 30 6.54 -10.31 7.62
N PHE A 31 6.09 -10.14 6.38
CA PHE A 31 5.68 -11.22 5.46
C PHE A 31 6.51 -11.23 4.16
N ARG A 32 7.71 -10.66 4.19
CA ARG A 32 8.56 -10.58 3.01
C ARG A 32 8.86 -11.97 2.46
N ASP A 33 8.81 -12.13 1.14
CA ASP A 33 9.08 -13.36 0.41
C ASP A 33 8.23 -14.57 0.85
N CYS A 34 7.03 -14.33 1.41
CA CYS A 34 6.02 -15.36 1.62
C CYS A 34 5.41 -15.78 0.27
N THR A 35 6.17 -16.51 -0.55
CA THR A 35 5.78 -16.86 -1.92
C THR A 35 4.60 -17.83 -2.02
N GLY A 36 4.13 -18.40 -0.90
CA GLY A 36 2.89 -19.16 -0.81
C GLY A 36 1.66 -18.33 -0.40
N LEU A 37 1.84 -17.08 0.03
CA LEU A 37 0.78 -16.22 0.54
C LEU A 37 -0.11 -15.77 -0.61
N ARG A 38 -1.39 -16.16 -0.58
CA ARG A 38 -2.37 -15.86 -1.64
C ARG A 38 -3.38 -14.79 -1.25
N LYS A 39 -3.67 -14.66 0.03
CA LYS A 39 -4.73 -13.79 0.54
C LYS A 39 -4.30 -13.09 1.81
N VAL A 40 -4.59 -11.80 1.88
CA VAL A 40 -4.51 -11.01 3.10
C VAL A 40 -5.91 -10.60 3.49
N GLY A 41 -6.29 -10.83 4.75
CA GLY A 41 -7.56 -10.41 5.32
C GLY A 41 -7.72 -8.90 5.45
N SER A 42 -8.81 -8.50 6.08
CA SER A 42 -9.19 -7.10 6.33
C SER A 42 -8.71 -6.64 7.71
N ASN A 43 -8.62 -5.31 7.92
CA ASN A 43 -8.31 -4.71 9.24
C ASN A 43 -7.02 -5.24 9.89
N VAL A 44 -6.04 -5.68 9.10
CA VAL A 44 -4.89 -6.47 9.59
C VAL A 44 -4.01 -5.66 10.52
N PHE A 45 -3.67 -4.42 10.16
CA PHE A 45 -2.76 -3.59 10.95
C PHE A 45 -3.51 -2.45 11.63
N ASN A 46 -3.43 -2.41 12.96
CA ASN A 46 -3.70 -1.17 13.70
C ASN A 46 -2.45 -0.29 13.71
N CYS A 47 -2.60 0.89 13.12
CA CYS A 47 -1.56 1.87 12.86
C CYS A 47 -1.58 3.06 13.82
N ALA A 48 -2.36 3.02 14.91
CA ALA A 48 -2.49 4.16 15.85
C ALA A 48 -1.15 4.62 16.46
N GLY A 49 -0.20 3.68 16.61
CA GLY A 49 1.18 3.94 17.03
C GLY A 49 2.21 3.91 15.90
N SER A 50 1.80 3.56 14.67
CA SER A 50 2.69 3.37 13.53
C SER A 50 2.98 4.67 12.80
N THR A 51 4.21 4.80 12.29
CA THR A 51 4.66 5.92 11.47
C THR A 51 5.17 5.47 10.10
N THR A 52 5.66 4.22 9.99
CA THR A 52 6.30 3.72 8.77
C THR A 52 6.04 2.23 8.49
N PHE A 53 5.90 1.89 7.21
CA PHE A 53 5.82 0.53 6.68
C PHE A 53 6.88 0.32 5.59
N GLY A 54 7.61 -0.79 5.66
CA GLY A 54 8.67 -1.13 4.70
C GLY A 54 8.61 -2.61 4.31
N SER A 55 8.51 -2.89 3.01
CA SER A 55 8.65 -4.23 2.43
C SER A 55 7.79 -5.32 3.07
N VAL A 56 6.61 -4.97 3.62
CA VAL A 56 5.78 -5.88 4.42
C VAL A 56 5.37 -7.14 3.66
N PHE A 57 4.93 -6.99 2.40
CA PHE A 57 4.57 -8.08 1.49
C PHE A 57 5.51 -8.15 0.27
N TYR A 58 6.70 -7.54 0.37
CA TYR A 58 7.69 -7.59 -0.71
C TYR A 58 7.88 -9.05 -1.17
N GLY A 59 7.83 -9.32 -2.47
CA GLY A 59 8.11 -10.64 -3.03
C GLY A 59 7.06 -11.71 -2.71
N CYS A 60 5.87 -11.33 -2.22
CA CYS A 60 4.73 -12.26 -2.10
C CYS A 60 4.13 -12.54 -3.49
N THR A 61 4.87 -13.27 -4.32
CA THR A 61 4.56 -13.44 -5.75
C THR A 61 3.23 -14.17 -6.02
N ALA A 62 2.72 -14.94 -5.05
CA ALA A 62 1.42 -15.61 -5.14
C ALA A 62 0.25 -14.79 -4.57
N LEU A 63 0.49 -13.58 -4.03
CA LEU A 63 -0.55 -12.77 -3.39
C LEU A 63 -1.53 -12.29 -4.45
N GLU A 64 -2.80 -12.70 -4.34
CA GLU A 64 -3.85 -12.40 -5.32
C GLU A 64 -4.80 -11.30 -4.85
N THR A 65 -5.11 -11.28 -3.55
CA THR A 65 -6.15 -10.41 -2.96
C THR A 65 -5.75 -9.85 -1.60
N VAL A 66 -6.17 -8.61 -1.35
CA VAL A 66 -5.99 -7.89 -0.09
C VAL A 66 -7.37 -7.39 0.36
N GLY A 67 -7.72 -7.69 1.61
CA GLY A 67 -8.98 -7.25 2.21
C GLY A 67 -9.05 -5.74 2.43
N GLU A 68 -10.25 -5.26 2.72
CA GLU A 68 -10.55 -3.85 2.98
C GLU A 68 -9.87 -3.35 4.26
N ASN A 69 -9.67 -2.03 4.36
CA ASN A 69 -9.16 -1.38 5.57
C ASN A 69 -7.88 -2.04 6.12
N LEU A 70 -6.96 -2.44 5.25
CA LEU A 70 -5.72 -3.13 5.67
C LEU A 70 -4.95 -2.36 6.75
N LEU A 71 -4.97 -1.02 6.67
CA LEU A 71 -4.30 -0.06 7.54
C LEU A 71 -5.35 0.76 8.32
N VAL A 72 -5.67 0.34 9.55
CA VAL A 72 -6.66 1.01 10.42
C VAL A 72 -5.95 2.03 11.33
N SER A 73 -6.59 3.15 11.64
CA SER A 73 -6.01 4.23 12.47
C SER A 73 -4.69 4.80 11.92
N ALA A 74 -4.62 4.96 10.59
CA ALA A 74 -3.38 5.23 9.86
C ALA A 74 -3.02 6.73 9.71
N GLY A 75 -3.72 7.62 10.40
CA GLY A 75 -3.54 9.08 10.34
C GLY A 75 -2.18 9.64 10.75
N LYS A 76 -1.27 8.80 11.26
CA LYS A 76 0.12 9.18 11.60
C LYS A 76 1.16 8.60 10.63
N LEU A 77 0.75 7.80 9.64
CA LEU A 77 1.68 7.21 8.69
C LEU A 77 2.30 8.28 7.79
N THR A 78 3.63 8.29 7.77
CA THR A 78 4.43 9.23 6.96
C THR A 78 5.11 8.54 5.79
N GLY A 79 5.31 7.22 5.83
CA GLY A 79 5.97 6.50 4.76
C GLY A 79 5.54 5.04 4.63
N ILE A 80 5.30 4.64 3.38
CA ILE A 80 5.05 3.27 2.97
C ILE A 80 6.03 2.99 1.82
N THR A 81 6.95 2.06 2.00
CA THR A 81 7.99 1.77 1.00
C THR A 81 7.94 0.30 0.61
N SER A 82 7.88 0.02 -0.68
CA SER A 82 7.94 -1.34 -1.24
C SER A 82 6.93 -2.33 -0.66
N MET A 83 5.79 -1.85 -0.13
CA MET A 83 4.86 -2.67 0.65
C MET A 83 4.38 -3.91 -0.09
N PHE A 84 4.02 -3.77 -1.37
CA PHE A 84 3.59 -4.84 -2.27
C PHE A 84 4.57 -5.07 -3.42
N ARG A 85 5.82 -4.61 -3.29
CA ARG A 85 6.80 -4.73 -4.38
C ARG A 85 6.94 -6.19 -4.82
N ASP A 86 6.92 -6.43 -6.13
CA ASP A 86 7.00 -7.74 -6.78
C ASP A 86 5.87 -8.73 -6.38
N CYS A 87 4.72 -8.24 -5.91
CA CYS A 87 3.48 -9.03 -5.80
C CYS A 87 2.85 -9.23 -7.19
N SER A 88 3.53 -9.97 -8.07
CA SER A 88 3.18 -10.07 -9.49
C SER A 88 1.80 -10.69 -9.78
N SER A 89 1.23 -11.46 -8.84
CA SER A 89 -0.12 -12.04 -8.95
C SER A 89 -1.23 -11.16 -8.37
N LEU A 90 -0.91 -10.00 -7.77
CA LEU A 90 -1.90 -9.15 -7.12
C LEU A 90 -2.81 -8.55 -8.18
N LYS A 91 -4.10 -8.93 -8.18
CA LYS A 91 -5.05 -8.57 -9.27
C LYS A 91 -5.74 -7.23 -9.04
N GLY A 92 -5.95 -6.89 -7.77
CA GLY A 92 -6.64 -5.68 -7.35
C GLY A 92 -6.32 -5.34 -5.91
N ILE A 93 -6.54 -4.08 -5.56
CA ILE A 93 -6.43 -3.58 -4.19
C ILE A 93 -7.64 -2.69 -3.91
N PRO A 94 -8.16 -2.64 -2.66
CA PRO A 94 -9.17 -1.66 -2.31
C PRO A 94 -8.70 -0.25 -2.65
N VAL A 95 -9.52 0.50 -3.39
CA VAL A 95 -9.17 1.84 -3.88
C VAL A 95 -8.96 2.83 -2.74
N ASP A 96 -9.62 2.60 -1.61
CA ASP A 96 -9.64 3.40 -0.38
C ASP A 96 -8.55 3.01 0.64
N ILE A 97 -7.62 2.10 0.28
CA ILE A 97 -6.60 1.56 1.21
C ILE A 97 -5.71 2.63 1.89
N PHE A 98 -5.68 3.86 1.36
CA PHE A 98 -4.91 4.99 1.91
C PHE A 98 -5.77 6.18 2.38
N ASP A 99 -7.07 6.00 2.58
CA ASP A 99 -7.98 7.08 3.01
C ASP A 99 -7.62 7.65 4.38
N GLU A 100 -7.25 6.79 5.32
CA GLU A 100 -6.78 7.24 6.63
C GLU A 100 -5.36 7.81 6.61
N CYS A 101 -4.57 7.59 5.56
CA CYS A 101 -3.18 8.01 5.45
C CYS A 101 -3.05 9.48 5.00
N THR A 102 -3.63 10.41 5.76
CA THR A 102 -3.75 11.83 5.38
C THR A 102 -2.43 12.61 5.45
N VAL A 103 -1.45 12.14 6.22
CA VAL A 103 -0.12 12.77 6.40
C VAL A 103 1.03 12.06 5.68
N LEU A 104 0.70 11.16 4.75
CA LEU A 104 1.66 10.35 4.02
C LEU A 104 2.56 11.21 3.13
N LYS A 105 3.87 10.94 3.16
CA LYS A 105 4.90 11.66 2.38
C LYS A 105 5.62 10.78 1.37
N SER A 106 5.65 9.46 1.61
CA SER A 106 6.35 8.50 0.77
C SER A 106 5.50 7.27 0.45
N VAL A 107 5.50 6.89 -0.84
CA VAL A 107 4.96 5.65 -1.41
C VAL A 107 5.95 4.94 -2.33
N THR A 108 7.24 5.24 -2.18
CA THR A 108 8.33 4.72 -3.04
C THR A 108 8.21 3.21 -3.27
N ASN A 109 8.14 2.80 -4.53
CA ASN A 109 8.01 1.41 -4.97
C ASN A 109 6.83 0.62 -4.38
N ALA A 110 5.81 1.26 -3.79
CA ALA A 110 4.76 0.55 -3.04
C ALA A 110 4.09 -0.59 -3.84
N PHE A 111 3.91 -0.41 -5.15
CA PHE A 111 3.34 -1.40 -6.07
C PHE A 111 4.29 -1.80 -7.20
N SER A 112 5.58 -1.42 -7.15
CA SER A 112 6.55 -1.77 -8.20
C SER A 112 6.51 -3.28 -8.48
N GLY A 113 6.39 -3.69 -9.74
CA GLY A 113 6.36 -5.10 -10.14
C GLY A 113 5.04 -5.82 -9.90
N CYS A 114 3.97 -5.13 -9.48
CA CYS A 114 2.61 -5.70 -9.44
C CYS A 114 2.02 -5.77 -10.85
N THR A 115 2.57 -6.65 -11.69
CA THR A 115 2.25 -6.73 -13.13
C THR A 115 0.82 -7.16 -13.43
N SER A 116 0.14 -7.80 -12.48
CA SER A 116 -1.28 -8.19 -12.60
C SER A 116 -2.25 -7.15 -12.02
N LEU A 117 -1.75 -6.07 -11.42
CA LEU A 117 -2.58 -5.08 -10.75
C LEU A 117 -3.41 -4.32 -11.78
N SER A 118 -4.73 -4.47 -11.66
CA SER A 118 -5.73 -3.90 -12.57
C SER A 118 -6.79 -3.13 -11.79
N GLY A 119 -7.71 -2.50 -12.52
CA GLY A 119 -8.68 -1.57 -11.93
C GLY A 119 -8.09 -0.17 -11.75
N GLU A 120 -8.82 0.66 -11.01
CA GLU A 120 -8.46 2.06 -10.75
C GLU A 120 -7.39 2.11 -9.64
N SER A 121 -6.36 2.95 -9.80
CA SER A 121 -5.34 3.13 -8.77
C SER A 121 -5.92 3.71 -7.47
N PRO A 122 -5.30 3.49 -6.30
CA PRO A 122 -5.82 4.00 -5.03
C PRO A 122 -6.02 5.52 -5.02
N TYR A 123 -7.16 5.95 -4.48
CA TYR A 123 -7.58 7.34 -4.36
C TYR A 123 -8.30 7.60 -3.04
N THR A 124 -8.41 8.87 -2.68
CA THR A 124 -9.20 9.34 -1.53
C THR A 124 -10.20 10.39 -2.00
N ILE A 125 -11.44 10.28 -1.53
CA ILE A 125 -12.49 11.26 -1.83
C ILE A 125 -12.50 12.33 -0.74
N VAL A 126 -12.25 13.58 -1.11
CA VAL A 126 -12.37 14.74 -0.22
C VAL A 126 -13.40 15.69 -0.80
N ASN A 127 -14.47 15.97 -0.06
CA ASN A 127 -15.57 16.86 -0.50
C ASN A 127 -16.15 16.49 -1.88
N GLY A 128 -16.25 15.18 -2.18
CA GLY A 128 -16.75 14.67 -3.46
C GLY A 128 -15.74 14.67 -4.61
N ILE A 129 -14.51 15.13 -4.38
CA ILE A 129 -13.43 15.13 -5.37
C ILE A 129 -12.50 13.95 -5.11
N LYS A 130 -12.22 13.15 -6.15
CA LYS A 130 -11.22 12.08 -6.09
C LYS A 130 -9.81 12.66 -6.20
N TYR A 131 -8.93 12.23 -5.31
CA TYR A 131 -7.50 12.47 -5.37
C TYR A 131 -6.77 11.13 -5.37
N HIS A 132 -6.29 10.68 -6.54
CA HIS A 132 -5.42 9.52 -6.62
C HIS A 132 -4.12 9.76 -5.85
N LEU A 133 -3.35 8.71 -5.57
CA LEU A 133 -2.01 8.88 -4.99
C LEU A 133 -1.16 9.88 -5.79
N TYR A 134 -1.21 9.83 -7.12
CA TYR A 134 -0.45 10.77 -7.96
C TYR A 134 -1.02 12.20 -7.99
N ASP A 135 -2.24 12.42 -7.48
CA ASP A 135 -2.84 13.74 -7.33
C ASP A 135 -2.52 14.40 -5.98
N ARG A 136 -1.89 13.68 -5.04
CA ARG A 136 -1.44 14.24 -3.75
C ARG A 136 -0.18 15.09 -3.93
N THR A 137 -0.33 16.21 -4.64
CA THR A 137 0.72 17.17 -4.98
C THR A 137 0.68 18.39 -4.05
N THR A 138 1.72 19.22 -4.08
CA THR A 138 1.73 20.51 -3.37
C THR A 138 0.61 21.44 -3.84
N GLU A 139 0.23 21.35 -5.12
CA GLU A 139 -0.84 22.14 -5.73
C GLU A 139 -2.23 21.73 -5.20
N ASN A 140 -2.48 20.43 -5.05
CA ASN A 140 -3.76 19.91 -4.57
C ASN A 140 -3.86 19.87 -3.03
N ASN A 141 -2.75 20.03 -2.30
CA ASN A 141 -2.73 19.96 -0.84
C ASN A 141 -3.71 20.96 -0.16
N PRO A 142 -3.80 22.24 -0.54
CA PRO A 142 -4.73 23.18 0.09
C PRO A 142 -6.22 22.81 -0.08
N ALA A 143 -6.58 22.19 -1.21
CA ALA A 143 -7.97 21.81 -1.50
C ALA A 143 -8.35 20.46 -0.88
N SER A 144 -7.42 19.50 -0.89
CA SER A 144 -7.65 18.14 -0.39
C SER A 144 -7.38 17.98 1.11
N GLY A 145 -6.54 18.82 1.72
CA GLY A 145 -6.02 18.59 3.07
C GLY A 145 -5.09 17.37 3.20
N LEU A 146 -4.82 16.65 2.10
CA LEU A 146 -3.92 15.50 2.06
C LEU A 146 -2.48 15.98 1.87
N THR A 147 -1.57 15.53 2.72
CA THR A 147 -0.15 15.89 2.61
C THR A 147 0.40 15.52 1.23
N ALA A 148 1.15 16.44 0.63
CA ALA A 148 1.80 16.21 -0.65
C ALA A 148 2.84 15.08 -0.54
N LEU A 149 2.81 14.15 -1.48
CA LEU A 149 3.79 13.08 -1.57
C LEU A 149 5.07 13.61 -2.23
N THR A 150 6.20 13.46 -1.52
CA THR A 150 7.51 13.94 -1.95
C THR A 150 8.46 12.81 -2.37
N SER A 151 8.09 11.55 -2.11
CA SER A 151 8.91 10.36 -2.45
C SER A 151 8.05 9.27 -3.05
N THR A 152 8.00 9.22 -4.37
CA THR A 152 6.99 8.46 -5.13
C THR A 152 7.60 7.58 -6.22
N ALA A 153 8.93 7.59 -6.34
CA ALA A 153 9.67 6.91 -7.40
C ALA A 153 9.26 5.44 -7.50
N GLY A 154 8.98 5.00 -8.74
CA GLY A 154 8.64 3.63 -9.08
C GLY A 154 7.39 3.07 -8.39
N CYS A 155 6.56 3.88 -7.73
CA CYS A 155 5.38 3.42 -7.00
C CYS A 155 4.51 2.47 -7.85
N PHE A 156 4.32 2.78 -9.14
CA PHE A 156 3.54 1.98 -10.08
C PHE A 156 4.38 1.38 -11.21
N LYS A 157 5.69 1.22 -11.02
CA LYS A 157 6.57 0.62 -12.02
C LYS A 157 6.07 -0.77 -12.43
N GLY A 158 5.80 -0.96 -13.72
CA GLY A 158 5.28 -2.22 -14.25
C GLY A 158 3.80 -2.53 -13.97
N CYS A 159 3.04 -1.61 -13.37
CA CYS A 159 1.59 -1.75 -13.12
C CYS A 159 0.75 -1.40 -14.37
N THR A 160 1.10 -1.93 -15.53
CA THR A 160 0.55 -1.50 -16.83
C THR A 160 -0.92 -1.87 -17.05
N GLN A 161 -1.53 -2.66 -16.16
CA GLN A 161 -2.93 -3.09 -16.25
C GLN A 161 -3.90 -2.19 -15.48
N LEU A 162 -3.41 -1.17 -14.76
CA LEU A 162 -4.26 -0.15 -14.13
C LEU A 162 -5.08 0.59 -15.20
N SER A 163 -6.38 0.79 -14.95
CA SER A 163 -7.28 1.45 -15.91
C SER A 163 -6.93 2.91 -16.14
N ASP A 164 -6.29 3.55 -15.16
CA ASP A 164 -5.80 4.93 -15.17
C ASP A 164 -4.29 5.03 -15.42
N TYR A 165 -3.63 3.94 -15.86
CA TYR A 165 -2.17 3.92 -16.06
C TYR A 165 -1.65 5.04 -16.97
N ALA A 166 -2.45 5.44 -17.98
CA ALA A 166 -2.12 6.53 -18.89
C ALA A 166 -2.04 7.91 -18.20
N GLN A 167 -2.76 8.10 -17.09
CA GLN A 167 -2.80 9.35 -16.31
C GLN A 167 -1.68 9.44 -15.28
N ILE A 168 -1.14 8.29 -14.84
CA ILE A 168 -0.03 8.23 -13.89
C ILE A 168 1.19 8.98 -14.45
N PRO A 169 1.87 9.85 -13.69
CA PRO A 169 3.07 10.54 -14.18
C PRO A 169 4.26 9.58 -14.38
N ASP A 170 5.11 9.85 -15.37
CA ASP A 170 6.20 8.92 -15.73
C ASP A 170 7.21 8.66 -14.60
N ALA A 171 7.45 9.64 -13.72
CA ALA A 171 8.31 9.47 -12.54
C ALA A 171 7.81 8.39 -11.57
N TRP A 172 6.52 8.04 -11.61
CA TRP A 172 5.93 6.97 -10.81
C TRP A 172 6.04 5.59 -11.49
N LYS A 173 6.32 5.56 -12.80
CA LYS A 173 6.42 4.35 -13.63
C LYS A 173 7.86 3.84 -13.79
N GLN A 174 8.87 4.65 -13.49
CA GLN A 174 10.30 4.35 -13.71
C GLN A 174 11.02 3.85 -12.46
#